data_AF-A0A820L5T2-F1
#
_entry.id   AF-A0A820L5T2-F1
#
_cell.length_a   1.000
_cell.length_b   1.000
_cell.length_c   1.000
_cell.angle_alpha   90.00
_cell.angle_beta   90.00
_cell.angle_gamma   90.00
#
_symmetry.space_group_name_H-M   'P 1'
#
loop_
_entity.id
_entity.type
_entity.pdbx_description
1 polymer ?
#
loop_
_entity_poly.entity_id
_entity_poly.type
_entity_poly.pdbx_seq_one_letter_code
_entity_poly.pdbx_strand_id
1 'polypeptide(L)'
;MHTDSDASTIYTPFHQSQSSKSNKDRSSRLFGIITILLLISIIILLIFYAIEQNKSRDQQNIITVKDTNDVCLSPYCIKAANYLLESIDETIDPCEDFYQFACGTWLKNTPVPPE
;
A
#
# COMPACT_ATOMS: atom_id res chain seq x y z
N MET A 1 54.21 -69.18 51.38
CA MET A 1 52.99 -69.48 50.60
C MET A 1 52.02 -68.35 50.86
N HIS A 2 51.94 -67.37 49.94
CA HIS A 2 50.93 -67.29 48.87
C HIS A 2 49.52 -66.99 49.43
N THR A 3 48.83 -65.89 49.12
CA THR A 3 49.02 -64.80 48.14
C THR A 3 48.16 -63.60 48.56
N ASP A 4 48.64 -62.39 48.24
CA ASP A 4 47.97 -61.08 48.33
C ASP A 4 46.62 -61.01 47.60
N SER A 5 45.76 -60.04 47.96
CA SER A 5 45.14 -59.07 47.03
C SER A 5 43.99 -58.27 47.71
N ASP A 6 44.37 -57.14 48.30
CA ASP A 6 43.84 -55.77 48.14
C ASP A 6 42.34 -55.41 48.08
N ALA A 7 42.01 -54.51 49.01
CA ALA A 7 41.36 -53.20 48.81
C ALA A 7 40.03 -53.13 48.02
N SER A 8 38.92 -53.13 48.76
CA SER A 8 37.66 -52.55 48.28
C SER A 8 37.63 -51.04 48.58
N THR A 9 37.98 -50.32 47.53
CA THR A 9 38.15 -48.88 47.37
C THR A 9 36.83 -48.28 46.85
N ILE A 10 36.35 -47.24 47.55
CA ILE A 10 35.81 -45.99 46.97
C ILE A 10 34.38 -45.97 46.38
N TYR A 11 33.55 -45.18 47.06
CA TYR A 11 32.66 -44.14 46.49
C TYR A 11 32.80 -43.90 44.98
N THR A 12 31.79 -44.22 44.17
CA THR A 12 31.55 -43.41 42.95
C THR A 12 30.04 -43.19 42.71
N PRO A 13 29.64 -41.95 42.36
CA PRO A 13 28.31 -41.61 41.84
C PRO A 13 28.31 -41.70 40.30
N PHE A 14 27.16 -41.94 39.66
CA PHE A 14 26.78 -41.28 38.40
C PHE A 14 25.36 -41.71 37.98
N HIS A 15 24.45 -40.74 37.85
CA HIS A 15 23.18 -40.91 37.15
C HIS A 15 23.47 -41.28 35.69
N GLN A 16 23.22 -42.52 35.30
CA GLN A 16 23.23 -42.88 33.88
C GLN A 16 21.96 -42.35 33.22
N SER A 17 22.10 -41.24 32.52
CA SER A 17 21.19 -40.86 31.45
C SER A 17 21.26 -41.93 30.34
N GLN A 18 20.17 -42.66 30.10
CA GLN A 18 19.92 -43.30 28.81
C GLN A 18 18.64 -42.69 28.24
N SER A 19 18.75 -41.67 27.38
CA SER A 19 18.80 -41.84 25.92
C SER A 19 17.56 -42.51 25.34
N SER A 20 16.44 -41.77 25.32
CA SER A 20 15.41 -41.94 24.28
C SER A 20 15.44 -40.73 23.36
N LYS A 21 16.35 -40.75 22.38
CA LYS A 21 16.59 -39.63 21.43
C LYS A 21 16.48 -40.02 19.95
N SER A 22 15.98 -41.22 19.61
CA SER A 22 16.12 -41.74 18.24
C SER A 22 14.85 -41.76 17.36
N ASN A 23 13.67 -41.39 17.87
CA ASN A 23 12.46 -41.29 17.01
C ASN A 23 11.60 -40.02 17.24
N LYS A 24 11.97 -39.18 18.21
CA LYS A 24 11.36 -37.86 18.42
C LYS A 24 12.09 -36.74 17.65
N ASP A 25 13.34 -36.99 17.26
CA ASP A 25 14.21 -36.00 16.60
C ASP A 25 14.03 -35.92 15.07
N ARG A 26 13.40 -36.94 14.46
CA ARG A 26 13.06 -36.94 13.03
C ARG A 26 11.70 -36.28 12.78
N SER A 27 10.77 -36.45 13.72
CA SER A 27 9.46 -35.81 13.73
C SER A 27 9.55 -34.32 14.07
N SER A 28 10.40 -33.91 15.02
CA SER A 28 10.63 -32.50 15.38
C SER A 28 11.20 -31.66 14.23
N ARG A 29 12.11 -32.23 13.42
CA ARG A 29 12.69 -31.55 12.25
C ARG A 29 11.65 -31.31 11.15
N LEU A 30 10.72 -32.24 10.95
CA LEU A 30 9.62 -32.07 10.00
C LEU A 30 8.64 -30.98 10.45
N PHE A 31 8.29 -30.92 11.74
CA PHE A 31 7.50 -29.82 12.28
C PHE A 31 8.22 -28.48 12.13
N GLY A 32 9.52 -28.43 12.37
CA GLY A 32 10.34 -27.24 12.14
C GLY A 32 10.27 -26.76 10.68
N ILE A 33 10.46 -27.67 9.72
CA ILE A 33 10.36 -27.33 8.30
C ILE A 33 8.95 -26.84 7.94
N ILE A 34 7.90 -27.50 8.41
CA ILE A 34 6.51 -27.09 8.16
C ILE A 34 6.25 -25.70 8.73
N THR A 35 6.70 -25.41 9.96
CA THR A 35 6.54 -24.08 10.56
C THR A 35 7.28 -23.01 9.77
N ILE A 36 8.50 -23.29 9.29
CA ILE A 36 9.27 -22.36 8.47
C ILE A 36 8.57 -22.10 7.13
N LEU A 37 8.05 -23.15 6.48
CA LEU A 37 7.31 -23.02 5.21
C LEU A 37 6.02 -22.21 5.38
N LEU A 38 5.29 -22.41 6.48
CA LEU A 38 4.10 -21.61 6.80
C LEU A 38 4.46 -20.14 7.05
N LEU A 39 5.54 -19.87 7.79
CA LEU A 39 6.00 -18.49 8.03
C LEU A 39 6.44 -17.82 6.72
N ILE A 40 7.19 -18.51 5.87
CA ILE A 40 7.61 -18.00 4.55
C ILE A 40 6.40 -17.71 3.67
N SER A 41 5.42 -18.61 3.63
CA SER A 41 4.17 -18.41 2.88
C SER A 41 3.40 -17.19 3.36
N ILE A 42 3.26 -16.99 4.67
CA ILE A 42 2.62 -15.82 5.26
C ILE A 42 3.37 -14.54 4.89
N ILE A 43 4.71 -14.53 4.99
CA ILE A 43 5.53 -13.36 4.63
C ILE A 43 5.38 -12.99 3.15
N ILE A 44 5.38 -13.98 2.24
CA ILE A 44 5.19 -13.75 0.80
C ILE A 44 3.81 -13.14 0.52
N LEU A 45 2.75 -13.62 1.17
CA LEU A 45 1.41 -13.06 1.02
C LEU A 45 1.33 -11.61 1.52
N LEU A 46 1.99 -11.29 2.63
CA LEU A 46 2.05 -9.92 3.16
C LEU A 46 2.82 -8.98 2.21
N ILE A 47 3.91 -9.46 1.60
CA ILE A 47 4.68 -8.70 0.61
C ILE A 47 3.84 -8.47 -0.65
N PHE A 48 3.17 -9.51 -1.17
CA PHE A 48 2.30 -9.38 -2.34
C PHE A 48 1.13 -8.43 -2.08
N TYR A 49 0.50 -8.53 -0.92
CA TYR A 49 -0.54 -7.60 -0.48
C TYR A 49 -0.02 -6.16 -0.35
N ALA A 50 1.19 -5.97 0.19
CA ALA A 50 1.82 -4.65 0.28
C ALA A 50 2.18 -4.08 -1.11
N ILE A 51 2.58 -4.92 -2.06
CA ILE A 51 2.81 -4.53 -3.46
C ILE A 51 1.49 -4.07 -4.09
N GLU A 52 0.38 -4.79 -3.86
CA GLU A 52 -0.95 -4.44 -4.39
C GLU A 52 -1.50 -3.16 -3.75
N GLN A 53 -1.32 -2.99 -2.44
CA GLN A 53 -1.76 -1.81 -1.69
C GLN A 53 -0.95 -0.54 -2.05
N ASN A 54 0.22 -0.69 -2.68
CA ASN A 54 1.02 0.45 -3.13
C ASN A 54 0.56 1.01 -4.48
N LYS A 55 -0.45 0.40 -5.13
CA LYS A 55 -1.02 0.91 -6.39
C LYS A 55 -2.21 1.85 -6.19
N SER A 56 -2.75 1.97 -4.96
CA SER A 56 -3.94 2.78 -4.69
C SER A 56 -3.84 3.61 -3.40
N ARG A 57 -2.73 4.35 -3.26
CA ARG A 57 -2.67 5.52 -2.37
C ARG A 57 -2.51 6.82 -3.14
N ASP A 58 -3.18 6.95 -4.29
CA ASP A 58 -3.13 8.18 -5.08
C ASP A 58 -4.51 8.75 -5.45
N GLN A 59 -5.53 8.41 -4.65
CA GLN A 59 -6.82 9.08 -4.63
C GLN A 59 -7.08 9.66 -3.24
N GLN A 60 -6.38 10.74 -2.91
CA GLN A 60 -6.81 11.65 -1.85
C GLN A 60 -7.41 12.90 -2.49
N ASN A 61 -8.71 13.04 -2.26
CA ASN A 61 -9.53 14.21 -2.52
C ASN A 61 -9.04 15.37 -1.63
N ILE A 62 -8.29 16.29 -2.24
CA ILE A 62 -8.06 17.65 -1.78
C ILE A 62 -8.26 18.51 -3.03
N ILE A 63 -8.97 19.63 -2.90
CA ILE A 63 -9.01 20.72 -3.90
C ILE A 63 -7.61 21.34 -3.96
N THR A 64 -6.69 20.58 -4.50
CA THR A 64 -5.37 20.97 -4.95
C THR A 64 -5.35 20.42 -6.36
N VAL A 65 -5.36 21.32 -7.34
CA VAL A 65 -5.22 21.04 -8.77
C VAL A 65 -4.16 19.96 -8.94
N LYS A 66 -4.60 18.71 -9.01
CA LYS A 66 -3.75 17.54 -9.10
C LYS A 66 -3.73 17.16 -10.57
N ASP A 67 -2.51 17.14 -11.08
CA ASP A 67 -2.09 16.72 -12.40
C ASP A 67 -2.27 17.74 -13.53
N THR A 68 -1.19 18.50 -13.80
CA THR A 68 -1.00 19.20 -15.08
C THR A 68 -1.00 18.25 -16.27
N ASN A 69 -0.99 16.93 -16.05
CA ASN A 69 -1.09 15.92 -17.09
C ASN A 69 -2.53 15.64 -17.56
N ASP A 70 -3.57 16.15 -16.89
CA ASP A 70 -4.98 15.97 -17.30
C ASP A 70 -5.60 17.22 -17.96
N VAL A 71 -4.82 18.27 -18.16
CA VAL A 71 -5.26 19.47 -18.88
C VAL A 71 -5.08 19.24 -20.38
N CYS A 72 -6.18 19.33 -21.14
CA CYS A 72 -6.12 19.25 -22.59
C CYS A 72 -5.44 20.49 -23.19
N LEU A 73 -4.26 20.31 -23.76
CA LEU A 73 -3.51 21.37 -24.46
C LEU A 73 -3.65 21.29 -25.99
N SER A 74 -4.66 20.58 -26.50
CA SER A 74 -4.94 20.59 -27.93
C SER A 74 -5.35 22.00 -28.37
N PRO A 75 -5.07 22.41 -29.61
CA PRO A 75 -5.47 23.73 -30.11
C PRO A 75 -6.99 23.98 -29.99
N TYR A 76 -7.80 22.93 -30.12
CA TYR A 76 -9.24 23.00 -29.93
C TYR A 76 -9.61 23.32 -28.48
N CYS A 77 -9.01 22.63 -27.51
CA CYS A 77 -9.27 22.86 -26.08
C CYS A 77 -8.87 24.27 -25.66
N ILE A 78 -7.70 24.76 -26.08
CA ILE A 78 -7.24 26.12 -25.78
C ILE A 78 -8.20 27.16 -26.37
N LYS A 79 -8.65 26.96 -27.62
CA LYS A 79 -9.61 27.85 -28.26
C LYS A 79 -10.96 27.86 -27.53
N ALA A 80 -11.46 26.70 -27.13
CA ALA A 80 -12.72 26.58 -26.38
C ALA A 80 -12.62 27.22 -24.99
N ALA A 81 -11.50 27.03 -24.29
CA ALA A 81 -11.25 27.64 -22.99
C ALA A 81 -11.22 29.17 -23.07
N ASN A 82 -10.52 29.74 -24.06
CA ASN A 82 -10.50 31.19 -24.27
C ASN A 82 -11.90 31.72 -24.59
N TYR A 83 -12.65 31.05 -25.48
CA TYR A 83 -14.03 31.46 -25.80
C TYR A 83 -14.93 31.47 -24.56
N LEU A 84 -14.79 30.48 -23.68
CA LEU A 84 -15.53 30.43 -22.42
C LEU A 84 -15.16 31.62 -21.53
N LEU A 85 -13.86 31.88 -21.33
CA LEU A 85 -13.38 32.99 -20.50
C LEU A 85 -13.83 34.36 -21.02
N GLU A 86 -13.92 34.54 -22.34
CA GLU A 86 -14.43 35.78 -22.95
C GLU A 86 -15.96 35.95 -22.80
N SER A 87 -16.69 34.88 -22.46
CA SER A 87 -18.16 34.89 -22.39
C SER A 87 -18.71 35.06 -20.97
N ILE A 88 -17.95 34.65 -19.95
CA ILE A 88 -18.36 34.71 -18.54
C ILE A 88 -18.14 36.09 -17.91
N ASP A 89 -18.90 36.41 -16.87
CA ASP A 89 -18.79 37.62 -16.05
C ASP A 89 -18.37 37.24 -14.62
N GLU A 90 -17.06 37.23 -14.37
CA GLU A 90 -16.47 36.85 -13.06
C GLU A 90 -16.79 37.83 -11.92
N THR A 91 -17.47 38.95 -12.21
CA THR A 91 -17.91 39.90 -11.17
C THR A 91 -19.18 39.46 -10.45
N ILE A 92 -19.86 38.43 -10.95
CA ILE A 92 -21.11 37.90 -10.42
C ILE A 92 -20.84 36.60 -9.66
N ASP A 93 -21.41 36.46 -8.47
CA ASP A 93 -21.35 35.19 -7.76
C ASP A 93 -22.22 34.15 -8.48
N PRO A 94 -21.66 33.02 -8.96
CA PRO A 94 -22.44 31.97 -9.62
C PRO A 94 -23.48 31.31 -8.70
N CYS A 95 -23.34 31.40 -7.38
CA CYS A 95 -24.34 30.91 -6.43
C CYS A 95 -25.56 31.83 -6.33
N GLU A 96 -25.40 33.12 -6.65
CA GLU A 96 -26.48 34.12 -6.62
C GLU A 96 -27.17 34.24 -7.99
N ASP A 97 -26.40 34.35 -9.08
CA ASP A 97 -26.94 34.38 -10.45
C ASP A 97 -26.00 33.68 -11.45
N PHE A 98 -26.19 32.37 -11.60
CA PHE A 98 -25.41 31.56 -12.53
C PHE A 98 -25.59 31.98 -13.99
N TYR A 99 -26.77 32.50 -14.38
CA TYR A 99 -27.02 32.89 -15.76
C TYR A 99 -26.20 34.13 -16.12
N GLN A 100 -26.24 35.15 -15.25
CA GLN A 100 -25.45 36.35 -15.45
C GLN A 100 -23.95 36.07 -15.32
N PHE A 101 -23.52 35.18 -14.41
CA PHE A 101 -22.13 34.72 -14.37
C PHE A 101 -21.71 34.03 -15.68
N ALA A 102 -22.50 33.09 -16.19
CA ALA A 102 -22.11 32.29 -17.35
C ALA A 102 -22.23 33.03 -18.69
N CYS A 103 -23.13 34.00 -18.81
CA CYS A 103 -23.47 34.64 -20.09
C CYS A 103 -23.39 36.18 -20.07
N GLY A 104 -23.12 36.80 -18.92
CA GLY A 104 -23.24 38.25 -18.73
C GLY A 104 -22.34 39.05 -19.66
N THR A 105 -21.11 38.59 -19.90
CA THR A 105 -20.19 39.27 -20.83
C THR A 105 -20.60 39.06 -22.28
N TRP A 106 -21.06 37.86 -22.64
CA TRP A 106 -21.56 37.59 -24.00
C TRP A 106 -22.75 38.49 -24.37
N LEU A 107 -23.71 38.67 -23.45
CA LEU A 107 -24.88 39.53 -23.65
C LEU A 107 -24.48 41.00 -23.85
N LYS A 108 -23.47 41.48 -23.11
CA LYS A 108 -22.93 42.85 -23.26
C LYS A 108 -22.29 43.06 -24.64
N ASN A 109 -21.66 42.03 -25.19
CA ASN A 109 -20.89 42.12 -26.43
C ASN A 109 -21.68 41.72 -27.69
N THR A 110 -22.88 41.16 -27.54
CA THR A 110 -23.70 40.64 -28.67
C THR A 110 -25.09 41.27 -28.66
N PRO A 111 -25.22 42.57 -28.99
CA PRO A 111 -26.52 43.22 -29.07
C PRO A 111 -27.36 42.64 -30.22
N VAL A 112 -28.66 42.49 -29.98
CA VAL A 112 -29.61 42.06 -31.01
C VAL A 112 -29.66 43.14 -32.12
N PRO A 113 -29.52 42.75 -33.40
CA PRO A 113 -29.65 43.70 -34.51
C PRO A 113 -31.02 44.39 -34.47
N PRO A 114 -31.10 45.66 -34.90
CA PRO A 114 -32.40 46.31 -35.09
C PRO A 114 -33.19 45.59 -36.20
N GLU A 115 -34.51 45.47 -35.98
CA GLU A 115 -35.49 44.98 -36.96
C GLU A 115 -35.61 45.91 -38.20
#